data_AF-A0A940V9E7-F1
#
_entry.id   AF-A0A940V9E7-F1
#
_cell.length_a   1.000
_cell.length_b   1.000
_cell.length_c   1.000
_cell.angle_alpha   90.00
_cell.angle_beta   90.00
_cell.angle_gamma   90.00
#
_symmetry.space_group_name_H-M   'P 1'
#
loop_
_entity.id
_entity.type
_entity.pdbx_description
1 polymer ?
#
loop_
_entity_poly.entity_id
_entity_poly.type
_entity_poly.pdbx_seq_one_letter_code
_entity_poly.pdbx_strand_id
1 'polypeptide(L)'
;MPTGTRVDPYRNFNFLVEIDGISQGRFAECSGFGASNDPIEYREGGDNRTVRKLPGMTKYPNIVLKWGLTDSDELYKWWKNIMNGKVDRRNGSIILLDT
;
A
#
# COMPACT_ATOMS: atom_id res chain seq x y z
N MET A 1 -28.68 6.00 -28.54
CA MET A 1 -28.73 5.89 -27.06
C MET A 1 -27.44 5.21 -26.64
N PRO A 2 -26.60 5.76 -25.73
CA PRO A 2 -25.41 5.04 -25.31
C PRO A 2 -25.81 3.96 -24.31
N THR A 3 -25.81 2.70 -24.76
CA THR A 3 -25.98 1.50 -23.93
C THR A 3 -24.59 1.05 -23.46
N GLY A 4 -24.01 1.76 -22.51
CA GLY A 4 -22.79 1.36 -21.82
C GLY A 4 -23.04 1.42 -20.32
N THR A 5 -22.79 0.33 -19.60
CA THR A 5 -22.84 0.31 -18.14
C THR A 5 -21.83 1.33 -17.62
N ARG A 6 -22.30 2.41 -17.00
CA ARG A 6 -21.42 3.39 -16.37
C ARG A 6 -20.76 2.72 -15.17
N VAL A 7 -19.46 2.51 -15.26
CA VAL A 7 -18.62 2.12 -14.13
C VAL A 7 -18.29 3.39 -13.36
N ASP A 8 -18.95 3.59 -12.22
CA ASP A 8 -18.63 4.71 -11.34
C ASP A 8 -17.28 4.45 -10.64
N PRO A 9 -16.45 5.49 -10.44
CA PRO A 9 -15.17 5.31 -9.77
C PRO A 9 -15.37 4.89 -8.31
N TYR A 10 -14.55 3.95 -7.87
CA TYR A 10 -14.52 3.49 -6.49
C TYR A 10 -14.23 4.63 -5.51
N ARG A 11 -14.99 4.66 -4.43
CA ARG A 11 -14.84 5.68 -3.38
C ARG A 11 -13.73 5.28 -2.41
N ASN A 12 -12.87 6.23 -2.05
CA ASN A 12 -11.67 5.98 -1.23
C ASN A 12 -11.95 5.70 0.27
N PHE A 13 -13.20 5.58 0.69
CA PHE A 13 -13.55 5.37 2.10
C PHE A 13 -14.05 3.96 2.41
N ASN A 14 -14.29 3.12 1.40
CA ASN A 14 -14.82 1.78 1.59
C ASN A 14 -13.75 0.73 1.27
N PHE A 15 -12.89 0.46 2.24
CA PHE A 15 -11.85 -0.55 2.12
C PHE A 15 -11.78 -1.40 3.39
N LEU A 16 -11.38 -2.65 3.20
CA LEU A 16 -11.10 -3.61 4.25
C LEU A 16 -9.61 -3.92 4.23
N VAL A 17 -9.00 -3.93 5.40
CA VAL A 17 -7.62 -4.39 5.55
C VAL A 17 -7.66 -5.71 6.29
N GLU A 18 -7.12 -6.73 5.65
CA GLU A 18 -7.01 -8.07 6.21
C GLU A 18 -5.54 -8.31 6.53
N ILE A 19 -5.23 -8.73 7.75
CA ILE A 19 -3.87 -9.08 8.16
C ILE A 19 -3.90 -10.53 8.64
N ASP A 20 -3.31 -11.44 7.88
CA ASP A 20 -3.20 -12.87 8.23
C ASP A 20 -4.54 -13.55 8.56
N GLY A 21 -5.56 -13.32 7.72
CA GLY A 21 -6.93 -13.82 7.93
C GLY A 21 -7.74 -13.07 8.98
N ILE A 22 -7.14 -12.08 9.66
CA ILE A 22 -7.81 -11.24 10.64
C ILE A 22 -8.35 -10.00 9.91
N SER A 23 -9.65 -9.99 9.62
CA SER A 23 -10.39 -8.85 9.08
C SER A 23 -10.91 -7.93 10.22
N GLN A 24 -10.09 -7.68 11.24
CA GLN A 24 -10.51 -6.92 12.42
C GLN A 24 -10.22 -5.44 12.21
N GLY A 25 -11.28 -4.71 11.88
CA GLY A 25 -11.31 -3.26 11.96
C GLY A 25 -11.49 -2.58 10.61
N ARG A 26 -12.52 -1.74 10.53
CA ARG A 26 -12.55 -0.68 9.52
C ARG A 26 -11.46 0.32 9.89
N PHE A 27 -10.44 0.41 9.04
CA PHE A 27 -9.41 1.42 9.18
C PHE A 27 -9.96 2.77 8.74
N ALA A 28 -9.59 3.83 9.44
CA ALA A 28 -10.01 5.19 9.11
C ALA A 28 -9.20 5.74 7.93
N GLU A 29 -7.92 5.39 7.87
CA GLU A 29 -7.03 5.83 6.81
C GLU A 29 -5.96 4.76 6.56
N CYS A 30 -5.69 4.49 5.29
CA CYS A 30 -4.53 3.74 4.85
C CYS A 30 -3.75 4.65 3.88
N SER A 31 -2.43 4.72 4.04
CA SER A 31 -1.55 5.49 3.16
C SER A 31 -0.19 4.82 2.99
N GLY A 32 0.61 5.34 2.06
CA GLY A 32 1.95 4.80 1.80
C GLY A 32 1.95 3.51 0.97
N PHE A 33 0.88 3.24 0.23
CA PHE A 33 0.86 2.21 -0.82
C PHE A 33 1.38 2.80 -2.14
N GLY A 34 2.39 2.15 -2.71
CA GLY A 34 2.97 2.54 -3.98
C GLY A 34 4.26 1.78 -4.25
N ALA A 35 4.76 1.90 -5.47
CA ALA A 35 6.10 1.48 -5.83
C ALA A 35 6.72 2.62 -6.62
N SER A 36 7.90 3.06 -6.19
CA SER A 36 8.67 4.06 -6.92
C SER A 36 9.91 3.40 -7.51
N ASN A 37 10.23 3.71 -8.76
CA ASN A 37 11.48 3.28 -9.39
C ASN A 37 12.40 4.50 -9.49
N ASP A 38 13.57 4.43 -8.88
CA ASP A 38 14.56 5.51 -9.02
C ASP A 38 15.21 5.40 -10.41
N PRO A 39 15.06 6.40 -11.30
CA PRO A 39 15.68 6.34 -12.61
C PRO A 39 17.19 6.56 -12.51
N ILE A 40 17.97 5.72 -13.18
CA ILE A 40 19.41 5.90 -13.34
C ILE A 40 19.64 6.67 -14.64
N GLU A 41 20.30 7.82 -14.54
CA GLU A 41 20.64 8.64 -15.69
C GLU A 41 21.97 8.20 -16.30
N TYR A 42 21.93 7.77 -17.56
CA TYR A 42 23.09 7.36 -18.32
C TYR A 42 23.32 8.31 -19.50
N ARG A 43 24.55 8.82 -19.64
CA ARG A 43 24.99 9.62 -20.78
C ARG A 43 25.89 8.78 -21.65
N GLU A 44 25.49 8.60 -22.90
CA GLU A 44 26.26 7.87 -23.90
C GLU A 44 27.18 8.84 -24.65
N GLY A 45 28.43 8.45 -24.90
CA GLY A 45 29.36 9.27 -25.65
C GLY A 45 28.93 9.37 -27.12
N GLY A 46 28.73 10.59 -27.62
CA GLY A 46 28.32 10.86 -29.01
C GLY A 46 26.98 11.57 -29.14
N ASP A 47 26.11 11.49 -28.13
CA ASP A 47 24.89 12.29 -28.03
C ASP A 47 25.00 13.28 -26.86
N ASN A 48 25.37 14.52 -27.17
CA ASN A 48 25.56 15.57 -26.17
C ASN A 48 24.25 16.28 -25.81
N ARG A 49 23.10 15.85 -26.36
CA ARG A 49 21.80 16.55 -26.24
C ARG A 49 20.81 15.84 -25.32
N THR A 50 20.88 14.51 -25.20
CA THR A 50 19.85 13.73 -24.47
C THR A 50 20.44 12.77 -23.44
N VAL A 51 19.86 12.74 -22.24
CA VAL A 51 20.19 11.77 -21.18
C VAL A 51 19.19 10.61 -21.23
N ARG A 52 19.69 9.37 -21.23
CA ARG A 52 18.83 8.17 -21.15
C ARG A 52 18.50 7.84 -19.70
N LYS A 53 17.24 7.53 -19.42
CA LYS A 53 16.78 7.07 -18.11
C LYS A 53 16.59 5.56 -18.15
N LEU A 54 17.39 4.85 -17.38
CA LEU A 54 17.26 3.41 -17.16
C LEU A 54 16.44 3.17 -15.89
N PRO A 55 15.56 2.15 -15.85
CA PRO A 55 14.87 1.79 -14.62
C PRO A 55 15.89 1.29 -13.59
N GLY A 56 16.01 2.00 -12.48
CA GLY A 56 16.85 1.58 -11.35
C GLY A 56 16.07 0.76 -10.33
N MET A 57 16.48 0.85 -9.07
CA MET A 57 15.94 0.03 -7.99
C MET A 57 14.50 0.44 -7.63
N THR A 58 13.63 -0.56 -7.46
CA THR A 58 12.27 -0.37 -6.96
C THR A 58 12.28 -0.19 -5.45
N LYS A 59 11.72 0.90 -4.97
CA LYS A 59 11.52 1.21 -3.56
C LYS A 59 10.04 1.08 -3.22
N TYR A 60 9.79 0.42 -2.08
CA TYR A 60 8.47 0.32 -1.50
C TYR A 60 8.40 1.25 -0.27
N PRO A 61 7.47 2.22 -0.25
CA PRO A 61 7.23 3.03 0.92
C PRO A 61 6.61 2.20 2.05
N ASN A 62 6.73 2.72 3.27
CA ASN A 62 6.13 2.11 4.44
C ASN A 62 4.61 2.34 4.42
N ILE A 63 3.85 1.29 4.67
CA ILE A 63 2.40 1.36 4.80
C ILE A 63 2.06 1.95 6.17
N VAL A 64 1.23 2.98 6.19
CA VAL A 64 0.73 3.62 7.42
C VAL A 64 -0.76 3.37 7.51
N LEU A 65 -1.18 2.81 8.65
CA LEU A 65 -2.56 2.48 8.94
C LEU A 65 -3.02 3.26 10.18
N LYS A 66 -4.17 3.91 10.08
CA LYS A 66 -4.83 4.56 11.22
C LYS A 66 -6.15 3.86 11.50
N TRP A 67 -6.32 3.39 12.73
CA TRP A 67 -7.57 2.84 13.24
C TRP A 67 -8.04 3.61 14.48
N GLY A 68 -9.33 3.47 14.81
CA GLY A 68 -9.87 3.90 16.08
C GLY A 68 -9.72 2.85 17.17
N LEU A 69 -9.99 3.23 18.42
CA LEU A 69 -10.06 2.26 19.52
C LEU A 69 -11.19 1.26 19.24
N THR A 70 -10.86 -0.02 19.29
CA THR A 70 -11.79 -1.14 19.05
C THR A 70 -11.63 -2.12 20.20
N ASP A 71 -12.66 -2.94 20.48
CA ASP A 71 -12.62 -3.97 21.53
C ASP A 71 -11.61 -5.11 21.24
N SER A 72 -11.05 -5.15 20.03
CA SER A 72 -10.07 -6.16 19.60
C SER A 72 -8.63 -5.73 19.89
N ASP A 73 -7.95 -6.44 20.79
CA ASP A 73 -6.55 -6.20 21.14
C ASP A 73 -5.53 -6.91 20.24
N GLU A 74 -5.95 -7.63 19.21
CA GLU A 74 -5.07 -8.53 18.43
C GLU A 74 -3.94 -7.80 17.71
N LEU A 75 -4.25 -6.70 17.01
CA LEU A 75 -3.25 -5.88 16.32
C LEU A 75 -2.31 -5.19 17.30
N TYR A 76 -2.83 -4.77 18.46
CA TYR A 76 -2.01 -4.20 19.53
C TYR A 76 -1.07 -5.25 20.15
N LYS A 77 -1.55 -6.46 20.39
CA LYS A 77 -0.74 -7.60 20.88
C LYS A 77 0.33 -7.97 19.87
N TRP A 78 0.00 -8.00 18.58
CA TRP A 78 0.97 -8.23 17.51
C TRP A 78 2.07 -7.17 17.50
N TRP A 79 1.69 -5.89 17.55
CA TRP A 79 2.65 -4.78 17.67
C TRP A 79 3.54 -4.90 18.91
N LYS A 80 2.94 -5.24 20.06
CA LYS A 80 3.67 -5.45 21.32
C LYS A 80 4.65 -6.64 21.25
N ASN A 81 4.28 -7.72 20.56
CA ASN A 81 5.17 -8.86 20.36
C ASN A 81 6.41 -8.49 19.53
N ILE A 82 6.22 -7.71 18.48
CA ILE A 82 7.34 -7.18 17.66
C ILE A 82 8.23 -6.27 18.51
N MET A 83 7.64 -5.38 19.32
CA MET A 83 8.40 -4.51 20.22
C MET A 83 9.25 -5.32 21.22
N ASN A 84 8.73 -6.45 21.71
CA ASN A 84 9.45 -7.35 22.60
C ASN A 84 10.52 -8.21 21.90
N GLY A 85 10.81 -7.97 20.61
CA GLY A 85 11.84 -8.67 19.85
C GLY A 85 11.39 -9.99 19.23
N LYS A 86 10.11 -10.37 19.35
CA LYS A 86 9.57 -11.54 18.67
C LYS A 86 9.19 -11.16 17.25
N VAL A 87 10.00 -11.59 16.28
CA VAL A 87 9.73 -11.35 14.87
C VAL A 87 8.50 -12.15 14.44
N ASP A 88 7.40 -11.44 14.18
CA ASP A 88 6.14 -11.99 13.67
C ASP A 88 5.75 -11.21 12.40
N ARG A 89 6.07 -11.77 11.24
CA ARG A 89 5.79 -11.15 9.92
C ARG A 89 4.46 -11.69 9.41
N ARG A 90 3.52 -10.79 9.15
CA ARG A 90 2.18 -11.13 8.66
C ARG A 90 1.97 -10.58 7.26
N ASN A 91 1.24 -11.35 6.45
CA ASN A 91 0.80 -10.89 5.15
C ASN A 91 -0.47 -10.05 5.33
N GLY A 92 -0.54 -8.93 4.61
CA GLY A 92 -1.69 -8.05 4.62
C GLY A 92 -2.25 -7.85 3.22
N SER A 93 -3.57 -7.77 3.11
CA SER A 93 -4.28 -7.39 1.89
C SER A 93 -5.13 -6.15 2.16
N ILE A 94 -5.18 -5.24 1.20
CA ILE A 94 -6.07 -4.08 1.22
C ILE A 94 -7.08 -4.32 0.10
N ILE A 95 -8.32 -4.55 0.48
CA ILE A 95 -9.41 -4.91 -0.42
C ILE A 95 -10.35 -3.72 -0.50
N LEU A 96 -10.49 -3.16 -1.69
CA LEU A 96 -11.47 -2.13 -1.95
C LEU A 96 -12.83 -2.81 -2.14
N LEU A 97 -13.84 -2.37 -1.39
CA LEU A 97 -15.18 -2.94 -1.44
C LEU A 97 -16.06 -2.12 -2.39
N ASP A 98 -16.68 -2.81 -3.35
CA ASP A 98 -17.74 -2.24 -4.17
C ASP A 98 -19.02 -2.06 -3.32
N THR A 99 -19.81 -1.03 -3.63
CA THR A 99 -21.09 -0.78 -2.91
C THR A 99 -22.24 -1.37 -3.70
#